data_AF-F9DL91-F1
#
_entry.id   AF-F9DL91-F1
#
_cell.length_a   1.000
_cell.length_b   1.000
_cell.length_c   1.000
_cell.angle_alpha   90.00
_cell.angle_beta   90.00
_cell.angle_gamma   90.00
#
_symmetry.space_group_name_H-M   'P 1'
#
loop_
_entity.id
_entity.type
_entity.pdbx_description
1 polymer ?
#
loop_
_entity_poly.entity_id
_entity_poly.type
_entity_poly.pdbx_seq_one_letter_code
_entity_poly.pdbx_strand_id
1 'polypeptide(L)'
;MDINYNENPLEYKEVPHSGADAMVDSLQKKAPFGDAISNPDQDGAFNNWARCLVMFKEGHSHGDEKFHGNYVYPAAPWRQEEFVIVENNSQKFPTVKVEWEKSIQTVFEKKLGIPTPQQPYIRLIGGDKNLWGICLFFLDKDGKLLNDEIYKHSDEYQIFFTISDVDDKGNPYKIEDCRGTWGVDKNGKDGKVDEHPVVSPYFEGVDKDETLGHDIFMRRQNATKNLFEYAYRDTWHQNAMADGMREFYNIRLLPPLDATDANSCVSYDKDCVGLKGHINFYYEANEPSSNFRPEIDGRYGSGEKKDTWPFMVKGFSGESVVYSRPSYILPYFYLSVRVMKCQKGKKAYITKATIANKELDYAGFWDGMKSEKACAPFYNPFWQSKNTTLEVPEWKELIRFNIPIKVYCNRFDSDPTNVSPAEPYYFYLGREIGLTGKQAYDASQNVKTHGFGAFGNWFL
;
A
#
# COMPACT_ATOMS: atom_id res chain seq x y z
N MET A 1 -22.40 27.88 36.70
CA MET A 1 -21.91 26.63 36.08
C MET A 1 -20.41 26.82 35.95
N ASP A 2 -19.65 26.25 36.88
CA ASP A 2 -18.20 26.24 36.76
C ASP A 2 -17.82 25.07 35.86
N ILE A 3 -17.19 25.39 34.73
CA ILE A 3 -16.66 24.39 33.83
C ILE A 3 -15.33 23.93 34.43
N ASN A 4 -15.29 22.67 34.87
CA ASN A 4 -14.06 22.04 35.36
C ASN A 4 -13.18 21.65 34.16
N TYR A 5 -12.22 22.51 33.81
CA TYR A 5 -11.29 22.26 32.71
C TYR A 5 -10.30 21.12 32.98
N ASN A 6 -10.18 20.64 34.23
CA ASN A 6 -9.36 19.47 34.56
C ASN A 6 -10.07 18.14 34.24
N GLU A 7 -11.37 18.17 33.89
CA GLU A 7 -12.12 17.05 33.36
C GLU A 7 -12.40 17.26 31.85
N ASN A 8 -11.40 17.76 31.12
CA ASN A 8 -11.53 17.90 29.68
C ASN A 8 -11.49 16.51 29.01
N PRO A 9 -12.57 16.03 28.36
CA PRO A 9 -12.59 14.73 27.70
C PRO A 9 -11.52 14.58 26.60
N LEU A 10 -10.98 15.70 26.10
CA LEU A 10 -9.86 15.71 25.17
C LEU A 10 -8.52 15.31 25.82
N GLU A 11 -8.34 15.55 27.13
CA GLU A 11 -7.15 15.11 27.88
C GLU A 11 -7.22 13.63 28.27
N TYR A 12 -8.42 13.04 28.26
CA TYR A 12 -8.67 11.62 28.51
C TYR A 12 -8.76 10.76 27.24
N LYS A 13 -8.46 11.30 26.06
CA LYS A 13 -8.36 10.47 24.85
C LYS A 13 -7.23 9.47 25.04
N GLU A 14 -7.57 8.24 25.42
CA GLU A 14 -6.68 7.08 25.30
C GLU A 14 -6.08 7.15 23.90
N VAL A 15 -4.76 7.27 23.83
CA VAL A 15 -4.05 7.23 22.54
C VAL A 15 -4.40 5.88 21.93
N PRO A 16 -5.10 5.83 20.79
CA PRO A 16 -5.48 4.57 20.20
C PRO A 16 -4.23 3.75 19.95
N HIS A 17 -4.20 2.50 20.40
CA HIS A 17 -3.01 1.66 20.27
C HIS A 17 -3.13 0.77 19.04
N SER A 18 -2.05 0.70 18.26
CA SER A 18 -1.93 -0.25 17.16
C SER A 18 -1.60 -1.65 17.70
N GLY A 19 -2.05 -2.70 17.02
CA GLY A 19 -1.61 -4.07 17.28
C GLY A 19 -0.12 -4.30 17.03
N ALA A 20 0.57 -3.38 16.34
CA ALA A 20 2.00 -3.47 16.06
C ALA A 20 2.83 -3.59 17.34
N ASP A 21 2.52 -2.82 18.39
CA ASP A 21 3.30 -2.82 19.63
C ASP A 21 3.23 -4.18 20.34
N ALA A 22 2.03 -4.77 20.40
CA ALA A 22 1.82 -6.10 20.95
C ALA A 22 2.51 -7.18 20.12
N MET A 23 2.52 -7.05 18.80
CA MET A 23 3.19 -7.99 17.89
C MET A 23 4.73 -7.89 18.01
N VAL A 24 5.27 -6.67 18.08
CA VAL A 24 6.71 -6.43 18.33
C VAL A 24 7.10 -7.00 19.67
N ASP A 25 6.41 -6.66 20.76
CA ASP A 25 6.67 -7.20 22.10
C ASP A 25 6.60 -8.74 22.12
N SER A 26 5.61 -9.33 21.45
CA SER A 26 5.51 -10.79 21.31
C SER A 26 6.68 -11.39 20.54
N LEU A 27 7.22 -10.70 19.53
CA LEU A 27 8.41 -11.15 18.79
C LEU A 27 9.66 -11.05 19.65
N GLN A 28 9.84 -9.94 20.38
CA GLN A 28 10.98 -9.73 21.27
C GLN A 28 11.06 -10.81 22.35
N LYS A 29 9.91 -11.21 22.92
CA LYS A 29 9.83 -12.30 23.91
C LYS A 29 10.20 -13.68 23.37
N LYS A 30 10.25 -13.86 22.05
CA LYS A 30 10.67 -15.10 21.38
C LYS A 30 12.17 -15.11 21.02
N ALA A 31 12.89 -14.02 21.27
CA ALA A 31 14.32 -13.95 21.07
C ALA A 31 15.08 -14.78 22.14
N PRO A 32 16.30 -15.25 21.87
CA PRO A 32 17.04 -15.11 20.61
C PRO A 32 16.41 -15.93 19.47
N PHE A 33 16.44 -15.38 18.27
CA PHE A 33 16.01 -16.08 17.06
C PHE A 33 17.16 -17.00 16.57
N GLY A 34 16.85 -18.24 16.20
CA GLY A 34 17.84 -19.30 15.98
C GLY A 34 18.93 -19.02 14.92
N ASP A 35 19.96 -19.88 14.89
CA ASP A 35 21.31 -19.53 14.42
C ASP A 35 21.55 -19.41 12.90
N ALA A 36 20.65 -19.92 12.05
CA ALA A 36 20.85 -19.92 10.59
C ALA A 36 20.23 -18.68 9.92
N ILE A 37 20.86 -17.52 10.09
CA ILE A 37 20.46 -16.26 9.44
C ILE A 37 21.52 -15.78 8.42
N SER A 38 21.07 -15.23 7.29
CA SER A 38 21.95 -14.49 6.38
C SER A 38 22.30 -13.14 6.98
N ASN A 39 23.58 -12.75 6.98
CA ASN A 39 24.02 -11.42 7.47
C ASN A 39 24.71 -10.63 6.36
N PRO A 40 23.95 -10.07 5.40
CA PRO A 40 24.50 -9.37 4.23
C PRO A 40 25.12 -7.99 4.55
N ASP A 41 24.99 -7.51 5.79
CA ASP A 41 25.34 -6.16 6.24
C ASP A 41 26.10 -6.17 7.58
N GLN A 42 27.16 -6.97 7.66
CA GLN A 42 27.93 -7.22 8.90
C GLN A 42 28.42 -5.95 9.62
N ASP A 43 28.78 -4.91 8.86
CA ASP A 43 29.29 -3.63 9.39
C ASP A 43 28.26 -2.50 9.32
N GLY A 44 26.98 -2.82 9.10
CA GLY A 44 25.92 -1.84 8.89
C GLY A 44 24.76 -1.94 9.87
N ALA A 45 23.70 -1.19 9.57
CA ALA A 45 22.55 -1.04 10.46
C ALA A 45 21.65 -2.28 10.46
N PHE A 46 21.79 -3.16 9.47
CA PHE A 46 21.09 -4.45 9.40
C PHE A 46 21.94 -5.63 9.90
N ASN A 47 23.06 -5.36 10.57
CA ASN A 47 23.89 -6.42 11.15
C ASN A 47 23.05 -7.31 12.07
N ASN A 48 23.10 -8.63 11.82
CA ASN A 48 22.34 -9.65 12.54
C ASN A 48 20.80 -9.49 12.47
N TRP A 49 20.26 -8.78 11.47
CA TRP A 49 18.82 -8.74 11.24
C TRP A 49 18.23 -10.15 11.18
N ALA A 50 17.12 -10.40 11.87
CA ALA A 50 16.52 -11.73 11.98
C ALA A 50 15.03 -11.78 11.66
N ARG A 51 14.28 -10.73 12.01
CA ARG A 51 12.82 -10.66 11.82
C ARG A 51 12.41 -9.25 11.39
N CYS A 52 11.37 -9.14 10.57
CA CYS A 52 10.70 -7.87 10.31
C CYS A 52 9.19 -8.04 10.47
N LEU A 53 8.57 -7.22 11.32
CA LEU A 53 7.12 -7.06 11.32
C LEU A 53 6.76 -6.00 10.28
N VAL A 54 5.92 -6.36 9.33
CA VAL A 54 5.28 -5.42 8.41
C VAL A 54 3.84 -5.24 8.84
N MET A 55 3.41 -3.99 9.00
CA MET A 55 2.01 -3.65 9.25
C MET A 55 1.46 -2.88 8.05
N PHE A 56 0.30 -3.30 7.56
CA PHE A 56 -0.57 -2.51 6.69
C PHE A 56 -1.69 -1.92 7.56
N LYS A 57 -1.78 -0.60 7.62
CA LYS A 57 -2.75 0.15 8.41
C LYS A 57 -3.68 0.90 7.48
N GLU A 58 -4.97 0.63 7.56
CA GLU A 58 -5.96 1.38 6.81
C GLU A 58 -6.13 2.80 7.39
N GLY A 59 -6.34 3.77 6.50
CA GLY A 59 -6.57 5.15 6.86
C GLY A 59 -6.78 6.06 5.64
N HIS A 60 -6.75 7.37 5.89
CA HIS A 60 -7.05 8.37 4.87
C HIS A 60 -6.14 9.60 4.97
N SER A 61 -6.09 10.38 3.89
CA SER A 61 -5.31 11.63 3.83
C SER A 61 -6.06 12.78 4.50
N HIS A 62 -5.35 13.58 5.30
CA HIS A 62 -5.83 14.88 5.80
C HIS A 62 -5.25 16.08 5.03
N GLY A 63 -4.65 15.85 3.86
CA GLY A 63 -3.84 16.86 3.19
C GLY A 63 -2.49 17.08 3.88
N ASP A 64 -1.63 17.93 3.30
CA ASP A 64 -0.28 18.24 3.81
C ASP A 64 0.52 17.00 4.18
N GLU A 65 0.38 15.94 3.37
CA GLU A 65 1.08 14.68 3.57
C GLU A 65 0.72 13.91 4.85
N LYS A 66 -0.31 14.35 5.55
CA LYS A 66 -0.78 13.71 6.78
C LYS A 66 -1.65 12.53 6.44
N PHE A 67 -1.35 11.40 7.05
CA PHE A 67 -2.23 10.25 7.07
C PHE A 67 -2.80 10.10 8.45
N HIS A 68 -4.09 9.80 8.46
CA HIS A 68 -4.82 9.48 9.65
C HIS A 68 -5.18 8.00 9.55
N GLY A 69 -4.53 7.20 10.39
CA GLY A 69 -4.87 5.80 10.56
C GLY A 69 -6.20 5.70 11.26
N ASN A 70 -7.16 5.00 10.65
CA ASN A 70 -8.48 4.85 11.24
C ASN A 70 -8.41 4.00 12.51
N TYR A 71 -9.34 4.18 13.43
CA TYR A 71 -9.40 3.36 14.64
C TYR A 71 -9.52 1.87 14.31
N VAL A 72 -9.00 1.01 15.19
CA VAL A 72 -9.14 -0.45 15.07
C VAL A 72 -10.43 -0.87 15.76
N TYR A 73 -11.37 -1.44 15.01
CA TYR A 73 -12.64 -1.87 15.55
C TYR A 73 -12.71 -3.40 15.54
N PRO A 74 -12.80 -4.07 16.70
CA PRO A 74 -12.74 -5.53 16.78
C PRO A 74 -13.79 -6.26 15.94
N ALA A 75 -14.99 -5.67 15.81
CA ALA A 75 -16.12 -6.22 15.07
C ALA A 75 -16.27 -5.63 13.66
N ALA A 76 -15.26 -4.90 13.17
CA ALA A 76 -15.30 -4.34 11.84
C ALA A 76 -15.49 -5.46 10.80
N PRO A 77 -16.36 -5.23 9.81
CA PRO A 77 -16.54 -6.14 8.69
C PRO A 77 -15.23 -6.41 7.94
N TRP A 78 -14.36 -5.39 7.84
CA TRP A 78 -12.99 -5.50 7.34
C TRP A 78 -11.96 -5.14 8.41
N ARG A 79 -10.75 -5.70 8.32
CA ARG A 79 -9.69 -5.44 9.29
C ARG A 79 -8.90 -4.18 8.93
N GLN A 80 -8.74 -3.27 9.88
CA GLN A 80 -8.00 -2.02 9.67
C GLN A 80 -6.48 -2.16 9.85
N GLU A 81 -6.02 -3.32 10.33
CA GLU A 81 -4.61 -3.64 10.56
C GLU A 81 -4.34 -5.06 10.09
N GLU A 82 -3.36 -5.21 9.20
CA GLU A 82 -2.91 -6.50 8.69
C GLU A 82 -1.41 -6.65 8.88
N PHE A 83 -0.97 -7.83 9.33
CA PHE A 83 0.42 -8.05 9.71
C PHE A 83 1.07 -9.15 8.88
N VAL A 84 2.34 -8.93 8.56
CA VAL A 84 3.25 -9.92 7.97
C VAL A 84 4.48 -10.03 8.84
N ILE A 85 4.90 -11.25 9.13
CA ILE A 85 6.19 -11.53 9.76
C ILE A 85 7.14 -12.06 8.69
N VAL A 86 8.21 -11.32 8.45
CA VAL A 86 9.29 -11.74 7.57
C VAL A 86 10.40 -12.33 8.42
N GLU A 87 10.80 -13.54 8.06
CA GLU A 87 11.76 -14.34 8.78
C GLU A 87 13.03 -14.48 7.96
N ASN A 88 14.10 -13.81 8.39
CA ASN A 88 15.42 -14.05 7.82
C ASN A 88 15.82 -15.51 8.05
N ASN A 89 16.48 -16.07 7.06
CA ASN A 89 16.92 -17.45 6.97
C ASN A 89 18.16 -17.51 6.06
N SER A 90 18.68 -18.71 5.79
CA SER A 90 19.82 -18.91 4.89
C SER A 90 19.42 -19.13 3.41
N GLN A 91 18.14 -18.94 3.06
CA GLN A 91 17.63 -19.11 1.70
C GLN A 91 17.82 -17.83 0.87
N LYS A 92 17.56 -17.91 -0.45
CA LYS A 92 17.63 -16.76 -1.35
C LYS A 92 16.65 -15.65 -0.97
N PHE A 93 15.44 -16.03 -0.52
CA PHE A 93 14.40 -15.12 -0.06
C PHE A 93 14.02 -15.44 1.39
N PRO A 94 13.83 -14.44 2.26
CA PRO A 94 13.29 -14.62 3.60
C PRO A 94 11.90 -15.26 3.56
N THR A 95 11.54 -16.01 4.59
CA THR A 95 10.20 -16.61 4.69
C THR A 95 9.19 -15.52 5.05
N VAL A 96 8.12 -15.40 4.26
CA VAL A 96 7.04 -14.43 4.49
C VAL A 96 5.84 -15.15 5.12
N LYS A 97 5.42 -14.71 6.31
CA LYS A 97 4.26 -15.26 7.02
C LYS A 97 3.19 -14.19 7.18
N VAL A 98 2.11 -14.30 6.42
CA VAL A 98 0.95 -13.43 6.59
C VAL A 98 0.12 -13.93 7.78
N GLU A 99 -0.15 -13.07 8.76
CA GLU A 99 -0.83 -13.42 10.02
C GLU A 99 -2.36 -13.46 9.86
N TRP A 100 -2.84 -14.38 9.00
CA TRP A 100 -4.24 -14.46 8.58
C TRP A 100 -5.23 -14.47 9.75
N GLU A 101 -5.14 -15.46 10.64
CA GLU A 101 -6.14 -15.68 11.71
C GLU A 101 -6.20 -14.56 12.74
N LYS A 102 -5.05 -13.90 12.98
CA LYS A 102 -4.93 -12.83 13.96
C LYS A 102 -5.36 -11.49 13.37
N SER A 103 -4.98 -11.19 12.13
CA SER A 103 -5.09 -9.84 11.59
C SER A 103 -5.97 -9.67 10.35
N ILE A 104 -6.22 -10.71 9.55
CA ILE A 104 -6.92 -10.56 8.25
C ILE A 104 -8.29 -11.22 8.25
N GLN A 105 -8.38 -12.41 8.85
CA GLN A 105 -9.63 -13.16 8.94
C GLN A 105 -10.70 -12.34 9.66
N THR A 106 -11.79 -12.08 8.97
CA THR A 106 -12.91 -11.26 9.45
C THR A 106 -13.77 -12.01 10.45
N VAL A 107 -14.61 -11.28 11.19
CA VAL A 107 -15.60 -11.88 12.09
C VAL A 107 -16.62 -12.75 11.35
N PHE A 108 -16.89 -12.46 10.08
CA PHE A 108 -17.80 -13.23 9.24
C PHE A 108 -17.18 -14.57 8.85
N GLU A 109 -15.93 -14.56 8.36
CA GLU A 109 -15.19 -15.78 8.03
C GLU A 109 -15.04 -16.70 9.24
N LYS A 110 -14.77 -16.14 10.42
CA LYS A 110 -14.72 -16.90 11.69
C LYS A 110 -16.05 -17.57 12.02
N LYS A 111 -17.16 -16.84 11.90
CA LYS A 111 -18.51 -17.38 12.16
C LYS A 111 -18.89 -18.48 11.15
N LEU A 112 -18.44 -18.35 9.91
CA LEU A 112 -18.67 -19.32 8.85
C LEU A 112 -17.70 -20.51 8.91
N GLY A 113 -16.71 -20.49 9.79
CA GLY A 113 -15.69 -21.55 9.87
C GLY A 113 -14.81 -21.64 8.63
N ILE A 114 -14.63 -20.52 7.91
CA ILE A 114 -13.80 -20.48 6.70
C ILE A 114 -12.33 -20.66 7.13
N PRO A 115 -11.63 -21.70 6.63
CA PRO A 115 -10.25 -21.95 7.00
C PRO A 115 -9.32 -20.88 6.42
N THR A 116 -8.12 -20.77 6.99
CA THR A 116 -7.03 -20.01 6.39
C THR A 116 -6.79 -20.48 4.94
N PRO A 117 -6.72 -19.56 3.95
CA PRO A 117 -6.48 -19.94 2.56
C PRO A 117 -5.13 -20.64 2.43
N GLN A 118 -5.00 -21.52 1.43
CA GLN A 118 -3.73 -22.22 1.15
C GLN A 118 -2.57 -21.25 0.92
N GLN A 119 -2.88 -20.07 0.35
CA GLN A 119 -1.96 -18.98 0.18
C GLN A 119 -2.54 -17.71 0.83
N PRO A 120 -2.15 -17.42 2.08
CA PRO A 120 -2.49 -16.16 2.75
C PRO A 120 -1.87 -14.94 2.06
N TYR A 121 -2.59 -13.82 2.09
CA TYR A 121 -2.18 -12.55 1.47
C TYR A 121 -2.72 -11.35 2.24
N ILE A 122 -2.13 -10.19 1.99
CA ILE A 122 -2.61 -8.89 2.45
C ILE A 122 -3.78 -8.44 1.58
N ARG A 123 -4.85 -7.96 2.22
CA ARG A 123 -6.18 -7.72 1.67
C ARG A 123 -6.46 -6.21 1.62
N LEU A 124 -6.13 -5.58 0.50
CA LEU A 124 -6.23 -4.13 0.37
C LEU A 124 -7.46 -3.72 -0.44
N ILE A 125 -7.99 -2.54 -0.11
CA ILE A 125 -8.95 -1.83 -0.97
C ILE A 125 -8.21 -0.68 -1.64
N GLY A 126 -8.41 -0.57 -2.95
CA GLY A 126 -7.84 0.50 -3.75
C GLY A 126 -8.73 1.74 -3.82
N GLY A 127 -8.32 2.68 -4.65
CA GLY A 127 -9.01 3.95 -4.81
C GLY A 127 -8.27 5.11 -4.17
N ASP A 128 -8.62 6.29 -4.63
CA ASP A 128 -7.89 7.54 -4.45
C ASP A 128 -7.79 8.11 -3.03
N LYS A 129 -8.81 7.88 -2.21
CA LYS A 129 -8.88 8.33 -0.82
C LYS A 129 -8.60 7.23 0.19
N ASN A 130 -8.54 5.97 -0.25
CA ASN A 130 -8.18 4.84 0.58
C ASN A 130 -6.66 4.72 0.60
N LEU A 131 -6.07 5.02 1.74
CA LEU A 131 -4.62 4.91 1.92
C LEU A 131 -4.32 3.75 2.86
N TRP A 132 -3.24 3.05 2.56
CA TRP A 132 -2.72 2.02 3.46
C TRP A 132 -1.33 2.41 3.92
N GLY A 133 -1.17 2.66 5.20
CA GLY A 133 0.13 2.87 5.81
C GLY A 133 0.90 1.57 5.90
N ILE A 134 2.14 1.57 5.40
CA ILE A 134 3.08 0.47 5.56
C ILE A 134 4.09 0.87 6.64
N CYS A 135 4.25 0.04 7.66
CA CYS A 135 5.27 0.21 8.70
C CYS A 135 6.14 -1.04 8.79
N LEU A 136 7.46 -0.86 8.78
CA LEU A 136 8.45 -1.94 8.88
C LEU A 136 9.17 -1.84 10.22
N PHE A 137 9.14 -2.89 11.03
CA PHE A 137 9.84 -2.98 12.30
C PHE A 137 10.87 -4.10 12.23
N PHE A 138 12.15 -3.73 12.09
CA PHE A 138 13.25 -4.68 11.94
C PHE A 138 13.81 -5.04 13.31
N LEU A 139 13.96 -6.34 13.59
CA LEU A 139 14.57 -6.85 14.81
C LEU A 139 15.84 -7.65 14.47
N ASP A 140 16.88 -7.49 15.28
CA ASP A 140 18.05 -8.35 15.23
C ASP A 140 17.79 -9.72 15.87
N LYS A 141 18.79 -10.60 15.81
CA LYS A 141 18.75 -11.96 16.39
C LYS A 141 18.45 -11.98 17.89
N ASP A 142 18.75 -10.90 18.62
CA ASP A 142 18.56 -10.79 20.06
C ASP A 142 17.23 -10.09 20.41
N GLY A 143 16.42 -9.76 19.40
CA GLY A 143 15.12 -9.10 19.57
C GLY A 143 15.22 -7.58 19.74
N LYS A 144 16.37 -6.96 19.50
CA LYS A 144 16.50 -5.50 19.54
C LYS A 144 15.91 -4.88 18.28
N LEU A 145 15.12 -3.82 18.46
CA LEU A 145 14.61 -3.03 17.33
C LEU A 145 15.75 -2.26 16.66
N LEU A 146 15.88 -2.40 15.35
CA LEU A 146 16.95 -1.82 14.52
C LEU A 146 16.56 -0.46 13.91
N ASN A 147 15.28 -0.09 13.93
CA ASN A 147 14.77 1.08 13.21
C ASN A 147 15.51 2.39 13.50
N ASP A 148 15.83 2.68 14.76
CA ASP A 148 16.62 3.86 15.13
C ASP A 148 18.02 3.85 14.54
N GLU A 149 18.64 2.67 14.53
CA GLU A 149 19.98 2.51 13.97
C GLU A 149 19.95 2.68 12.46
N ILE A 150 19.00 2.06 11.77
CA ILE A 150 18.79 2.24 10.33
C ILE A 150 18.59 3.73 10.01
N TYR A 151 17.84 4.43 10.85
CA TYR A 151 17.56 5.85 10.65
C TYR A 151 18.78 6.75 10.82
N LYS A 152 19.69 6.46 11.76
CA LYS A 152 20.96 7.20 11.90
C LYS A 152 21.82 7.11 10.65
N HIS A 153 21.71 6.01 9.93
CA HIS A 153 22.40 5.76 8.67
C HIS A 153 21.54 6.03 7.41
N SER A 154 20.55 6.92 7.49
CA SER A 154 19.65 7.19 6.35
C SER A 154 20.36 7.64 5.06
N ASP A 155 21.56 8.22 5.17
CA ASP A 155 22.41 8.62 4.06
C ASP A 155 23.12 7.44 3.37
N GLU A 156 22.93 6.23 3.90
CA GLU A 156 23.43 4.96 3.36
C GLU A 156 22.30 4.05 2.87
N TYR A 157 21.11 4.11 3.48
CA TYR A 157 20.01 3.17 3.21
C TYR A 157 18.77 3.81 2.59
N GLN A 158 18.09 3.05 1.73
CA GLN A 158 16.74 3.35 1.26
C GLN A 158 15.99 2.05 0.93
N ILE A 159 14.71 2.01 1.29
CA ILE A 159 13.81 0.89 1.03
C ILE A 159 12.94 1.22 -0.18
N PHE A 160 13.05 0.40 -1.22
CA PHE A 160 12.29 0.54 -2.46
C PHE A 160 11.15 -0.47 -2.52
N PHE A 161 10.07 -0.10 -3.20
CA PHE A 161 8.84 -0.86 -3.34
C PHE A 161 8.52 -1.06 -4.81
N THR A 162 8.49 -2.31 -5.27
CA THR A 162 8.26 -2.63 -6.68
C THR A 162 7.34 -3.82 -6.84
N ILE A 163 6.73 -3.97 -8.01
CA ILE A 163 6.09 -5.23 -8.38
C ILE A 163 7.19 -6.28 -8.58
N SER A 164 7.06 -7.43 -7.91
CA SER A 164 8.04 -8.51 -7.99
C SER A 164 7.95 -9.30 -9.31
N ASP A 165 9.05 -9.92 -9.72
CA ASP A 165 9.11 -10.95 -10.77
C ASP A 165 8.80 -12.37 -10.25
N VAL A 166 8.95 -12.58 -8.93
CA VAL A 166 8.76 -13.87 -8.27
C VAL A 166 7.85 -13.76 -7.04
N ASP A 167 7.26 -14.87 -6.62
CA ASP A 167 6.44 -14.99 -5.42
C ASP A 167 7.27 -14.89 -4.11
N ASP A 168 6.62 -15.12 -2.97
CA ASP A 168 7.22 -15.13 -1.63
C ASP A 168 8.24 -16.27 -1.40
N LYS A 169 8.29 -17.25 -2.31
CA LYS A 169 9.17 -18.42 -2.29
C LYS A 169 10.23 -18.40 -3.39
N GLY A 170 10.21 -17.39 -4.25
CA GLY A 170 11.14 -17.23 -5.36
C GLY A 170 10.73 -17.91 -6.66
N ASN A 171 9.49 -18.37 -6.80
CA ASN A 171 8.97 -18.94 -8.05
C ASN A 171 8.42 -17.84 -8.97
N PRO A 172 8.56 -17.96 -10.30
CA PRO A 172 7.89 -17.08 -11.24
C PRO A 172 6.36 -17.13 -11.06
N TYR A 173 5.71 -15.98 -11.21
CA TYR A 173 4.25 -15.88 -11.11
C TYR A 173 3.66 -14.91 -12.16
N LYS A 174 2.34 -14.98 -12.33
CA LYS A 174 1.57 -14.05 -13.17
C LYS A 174 0.72 -13.14 -12.31
N ILE A 175 0.65 -11.87 -12.70
CA ILE A 175 -0.23 -10.90 -12.06
C ILE A 175 -1.63 -11.18 -12.56
N GLU A 176 -2.55 -11.43 -11.65
CA GLU A 176 -3.92 -11.83 -11.96
C GLU A 176 -4.88 -10.69 -11.69
N ASP A 177 -5.88 -10.53 -12.54
CA ASP A 177 -7.06 -9.74 -12.31
C ASP A 177 -8.10 -10.61 -11.57
N CYS A 178 -8.33 -10.29 -10.30
CA CYS A 178 -9.15 -11.07 -9.38
C CYS A 178 -10.65 -10.96 -9.65
N ARG A 179 -11.06 -10.10 -10.59
CA ARG A 179 -12.46 -9.98 -11.02
C ARG A 179 -12.96 -11.22 -11.74
N GLY A 180 -12.06 -11.98 -12.35
CA GLY A 180 -12.37 -13.08 -13.25
C GLY A 180 -13.02 -12.60 -14.55
N THR A 181 -13.85 -13.46 -15.16
CA THR A 181 -14.53 -13.19 -16.43
C THR A 181 -16.05 -13.10 -16.26
N TRP A 182 -16.74 -12.45 -17.18
CA TRP A 182 -18.19 -12.32 -17.13
C TRP A 182 -18.81 -12.61 -18.50
N GLY A 183 -19.96 -13.28 -18.45
CA GLY A 183 -20.79 -13.58 -19.60
C GLY A 183 -22.01 -12.67 -19.64
N VAL A 184 -22.22 -12.00 -20.78
CA VAL A 184 -23.37 -11.14 -21.03
C VAL A 184 -24.61 -12.00 -21.31
N ASP A 185 -25.70 -11.81 -20.56
CA ASP A 185 -27.02 -12.32 -20.92
C ASP A 185 -27.78 -11.28 -21.77
N LYS A 186 -28.87 -11.68 -22.43
CA LYS A 186 -29.59 -10.80 -23.39
C LYS A 186 -30.16 -9.51 -22.75
N ASN A 187 -30.31 -9.47 -21.42
CA ASN A 187 -31.00 -8.39 -20.70
C ASN A 187 -30.18 -7.71 -19.59
N GLY A 188 -28.92 -8.11 -19.35
CA GLY A 188 -28.09 -7.62 -18.23
C GLY A 188 -28.57 -8.05 -16.83
N LYS A 189 -29.59 -8.90 -16.73
CA LYS A 189 -30.21 -9.23 -15.43
C LYS A 189 -29.62 -10.49 -14.82
N ASP A 190 -29.29 -11.47 -15.67
CA ASP A 190 -28.82 -12.80 -15.30
C ASP A 190 -27.38 -13.05 -15.79
N GLY A 191 -26.58 -11.98 -15.90
CA GLY A 191 -25.16 -12.08 -16.22
C GLY A 191 -24.45 -13.05 -15.28
N LYS A 192 -23.54 -13.86 -15.83
CA LYS A 192 -22.77 -14.83 -15.04
C LYS A 192 -21.37 -14.31 -14.84
N VAL A 193 -20.92 -14.25 -13.59
CA VAL A 193 -19.53 -13.98 -13.24
C VAL A 193 -18.85 -15.32 -12.98
N ASP A 194 -17.78 -15.59 -13.72
CA ASP A 194 -16.81 -16.60 -13.39
C ASP A 194 -15.70 -15.93 -12.55
N GLU A 195 -15.73 -16.19 -11.25
CA GLU A 195 -14.90 -15.51 -10.25
C GLU A 195 -13.43 -16.01 -10.24
N HIS A 196 -13.08 -16.98 -11.09
CA HIS A 196 -11.69 -17.44 -11.19
C HIS A 196 -10.80 -16.31 -11.70
N PRO A 197 -9.74 -15.93 -10.97
CA PRO A 197 -8.79 -14.92 -11.42
C PRO A 197 -8.22 -15.26 -12.80
N VAL A 198 -8.01 -14.23 -13.62
CA VAL A 198 -7.41 -14.37 -14.95
C VAL A 198 -6.11 -13.59 -15.03
N VAL A 199 -5.17 -14.04 -15.86
CA VAL A 199 -3.92 -13.29 -16.07
C VAL A 199 -4.23 -11.90 -16.63
N SER A 200 -3.63 -10.86 -16.04
CA SER A 200 -3.78 -9.48 -16.51
C SER A 200 -3.14 -9.32 -17.90
N PRO A 201 -3.91 -8.93 -18.93
CA PRO A 201 -3.39 -8.71 -20.28
C PRO A 201 -2.32 -7.61 -20.32
N TYR A 202 -2.51 -6.55 -19.54
CA TYR A 202 -1.54 -5.46 -19.41
C TYR A 202 -0.19 -5.96 -18.95
N PHE A 203 -0.16 -6.69 -17.82
CA PHE A 203 1.10 -7.19 -17.27
C PHE A 203 1.71 -8.32 -18.10
N GLU A 204 0.91 -9.06 -18.85
CA GLU A 204 1.45 -9.97 -19.85
C GLU A 204 2.20 -9.23 -20.96
N GLY A 205 1.68 -8.07 -21.41
CA GLY A 205 2.38 -7.16 -22.32
C GLY A 205 3.66 -6.61 -21.70
N VAL A 206 3.60 -6.12 -20.46
CA VAL A 206 4.78 -5.63 -19.72
C VAL A 206 5.86 -6.69 -19.60
N ASP A 207 5.50 -7.94 -19.27
CA ASP A 207 6.46 -9.06 -19.14
C ASP A 207 7.20 -9.34 -20.45
N LYS A 208 6.63 -8.99 -21.61
CA LYS A 208 7.17 -9.24 -22.96
C LYS A 208 7.87 -8.02 -23.59
N ASP A 209 7.68 -6.82 -23.03
CA ASP A 209 8.21 -5.58 -23.60
C ASP A 209 9.69 -5.36 -23.23
N GLU A 210 10.59 -5.72 -24.14
CA GLU A 210 12.04 -5.57 -23.96
C GLU A 210 12.49 -4.11 -23.86
N THR A 211 11.67 -3.15 -24.33
CA THR A 211 11.97 -1.72 -24.21
C THR A 211 11.85 -1.22 -22.77
N LEU A 212 11.09 -1.92 -21.92
CA LEU A 212 10.95 -1.63 -20.50
C LEU A 212 12.08 -2.22 -19.65
N GLY A 213 12.93 -3.09 -20.17
CA GLY A 213 14.02 -3.68 -19.40
C GLY A 213 14.53 -5.00 -19.95
N HIS A 214 15.76 -5.36 -19.58
CA HIS A 214 16.42 -6.57 -20.07
C HIS A 214 15.92 -7.86 -19.39
N ASP A 215 15.24 -7.76 -18.25
CA ASP A 215 14.61 -8.88 -17.56
C ASP A 215 13.20 -8.51 -17.04
N ILE A 216 12.45 -9.52 -16.61
CA ILE A 216 11.07 -9.36 -16.11
C ILE A 216 11.02 -8.42 -14.90
N PHE A 217 12.03 -8.51 -14.02
CA PHE A 217 12.07 -7.68 -12.82
C PHE A 217 12.16 -6.20 -13.17
N MET A 218 13.07 -5.81 -14.06
CA MET A 218 13.20 -4.43 -14.52
C MET A 218 11.98 -3.93 -15.29
N ARG A 219 11.35 -4.79 -16.10
CA ARG A 219 10.10 -4.44 -16.80
C ARG A 219 8.98 -4.12 -15.82
N ARG A 220 8.76 -4.99 -14.82
CA ARG A 220 7.76 -4.78 -13.77
C ARG A 220 8.12 -3.63 -12.83
N GLN A 221 9.41 -3.41 -12.56
CA GLN A 221 9.91 -2.25 -11.83
C GLN A 221 9.50 -0.95 -12.54
N ASN A 222 9.75 -0.86 -13.85
CA ASN A 222 9.42 0.34 -14.64
C ASN A 222 7.90 0.54 -14.84
N ALA A 223 7.11 -0.53 -14.77
CA ALA A 223 5.65 -0.46 -14.77
C ALA A 223 5.02 -0.25 -13.37
N THR A 224 5.79 -0.33 -12.28
CA THR A 224 5.26 -0.30 -10.90
C THR A 224 4.42 0.94 -10.62
N LYS A 225 4.93 2.12 -11.00
CA LYS A 225 4.24 3.41 -10.83
C LYS A 225 2.88 3.50 -11.51
N ASN A 226 2.60 2.58 -12.44
CA ASN A 226 1.35 2.54 -13.17
C ASN A 226 0.26 1.82 -12.35
N LEU A 227 0.64 0.95 -11.41
CA LEU A 227 -0.28 0.18 -10.57
C LEU A 227 -0.54 0.83 -9.20
N PHE A 228 0.53 1.29 -8.55
CA PHE A 228 0.43 1.90 -7.23
C PHE A 228 1.49 2.98 -7.05
N GLU A 229 1.22 3.86 -6.11
CA GLU A 229 2.15 4.87 -5.63
C GLU A 229 2.52 4.59 -4.17
N TYR A 230 3.78 4.86 -3.83
CA TYR A 230 4.24 4.87 -2.44
C TYR A 230 4.78 6.25 -2.08
N ALA A 231 4.23 6.81 -1.00
CA ALA A 231 4.69 8.07 -0.42
C ALA A 231 5.48 7.80 0.86
N TYR A 232 6.74 8.23 0.88
CA TYR A 232 7.60 8.14 2.06
C TYR A 232 7.11 9.06 3.18
N ARG A 233 7.11 8.53 4.40
CA ARG A 233 6.62 9.20 5.61
C ARG A 233 7.51 8.83 6.78
N ASP A 234 8.74 9.32 6.73
CA ASP A 234 9.79 8.95 7.69
C ASP A 234 9.70 9.73 9.03
N THR A 235 8.49 9.83 9.60
CA THR A 235 8.23 10.29 10.98
C THR A 235 8.41 9.13 11.96
N TRP A 236 9.38 9.22 12.88
CA TRP A 236 9.64 8.14 13.84
C TRP A 236 9.13 8.42 15.26
N HIS A 237 7.92 7.92 15.59
CA HIS A 237 7.54 7.40 16.91
C HIS A 237 6.45 6.33 16.71
N GLN A 238 6.37 5.34 17.62
CA GLN A 238 5.39 4.23 17.56
C GLN A 238 3.94 4.73 17.42
N ASN A 239 3.63 5.86 18.05
CA ASN A 239 2.25 6.34 18.21
C ASN A 239 1.74 7.22 17.06
N ALA A 240 2.54 7.51 16.03
CA ALA A 240 2.17 8.48 14.98
C ALA A 240 1.06 7.98 14.02
N MET A 241 0.85 6.66 13.94
CA MET A 241 -0.22 6.02 13.15
C MET A 241 -1.43 5.60 13.99
N ALA A 242 -1.34 5.87 15.29
CA ALA A 242 -2.27 5.52 16.33
C ALA A 242 -3.19 6.73 16.56
N ASP A 243 -4.14 6.94 15.63
CA ASP A 243 -5.11 8.04 15.58
C ASP A 243 -4.51 9.45 15.74
N GLY A 244 -4.18 10.06 14.60
CA GLY A 244 -3.99 11.50 14.52
C GLY A 244 -2.68 12.01 15.13
N MET A 245 -1.69 12.16 14.25
CA MET A 245 -0.85 13.36 14.20
C MET A 245 -0.25 13.81 15.55
N ARG A 246 0.52 12.93 16.20
CA ARG A 246 1.44 13.39 17.24
C ARG A 246 2.83 13.60 16.63
N GLU A 247 3.09 14.88 16.39
CA GLU A 247 4.40 15.54 16.43
C GLU A 247 5.37 15.28 15.26
N PHE A 248 5.53 16.31 14.40
CA PHE A 248 6.53 16.45 13.33
C PHE A 248 8.00 16.32 13.79
N TYR A 249 8.26 16.06 15.07
CA TYR A 249 9.55 16.23 15.74
C TYR A 249 10.59 15.13 15.42
N ASN A 250 10.21 14.10 14.65
CA ASN A 250 11.11 13.00 14.27
C ASN A 250 11.15 12.77 12.76
N ILE A 251 11.09 13.85 11.99
CA ILE A 251 11.35 13.84 10.55
C ILE A 251 12.81 14.19 10.34
N ARG A 252 13.52 13.33 9.62
CA ARG A 252 14.86 13.61 9.13
C ARG A 252 14.69 14.28 7.79
N LEU A 253 15.13 15.51 7.76
CA LEU A 253 15.16 16.28 6.54
C LEU A 253 16.47 16.00 5.80
N LEU A 254 16.44 16.28 4.51
CA LEU A 254 17.62 16.22 3.66
C LEU A 254 18.59 17.33 4.07
N PRO A 255 19.90 17.04 4.20
CA PRO A 255 20.88 18.08 4.46
C PRO A 255 20.81 19.21 3.42
N PRO A 256 20.98 20.48 3.84
CA PRO A 256 21.38 20.94 5.17
C PRO A 256 20.22 21.21 6.14
N LEU A 257 18.97 20.86 5.78
CA LEU A 257 17.79 21.20 6.57
C LEU A 257 17.79 20.54 7.95
N ASP A 258 17.21 21.23 8.93
CA ASP A 258 17.17 20.75 10.32
C ASP A 258 15.78 20.89 10.96
N ALA A 259 15.67 20.55 12.25
CA ALA A 259 14.41 20.57 12.98
C ALA A 259 13.68 21.93 12.95
N THR A 260 14.40 23.04 12.74
CA THR A 260 13.78 24.38 12.62
C THR A 260 13.02 24.57 11.31
N ASP A 261 13.38 23.82 10.25
CA ASP A 261 12.74 23.87 8.95
C ASP A 261 11.48 23.00 8.86
N ALA A 262 11.33 22.01 9.75
CA ALA A 262 10.35 20.92 9.65
C ALA A 262 8.90 21.38 9.41
N ASN A 263 8.48 22.51 10.00
CA ASN A 263 7.12 23.04 9.85
C ASN A 263 6.82 23.69 8.50
N SER A 264 7.85 23.92 7.69
CA SER A 264 7.77 24.63 6.40
C SER A 264 8.30 23.80 5.23
N CYS A 265 8.76 22.59 5.52
CA CYS A 265 9.27 21.64 4.54
C CYS A 265 8.13 20.85 3.89
N VAL A 266 8.31 20.53 2.61
CA VAL A 266 7.41 19.66 1.84
C VAL A 266 7.91 18.22 1.82
N SER A 267 7.18 17.27 1.22
CA SER A 267 7.53 15.84 1.17
C SER A 267 8.93 15.59 0.66
N TYR A 268 9.31 16.33 -0.37
CA TYR A 268 10.58 16.16 -1.08
C TYR A 268 11.79 16.59 -0.26
N ASP A 269 11.59 17.36 0.81
CA ASP A 269 12.64 17.80 1.73
C ASP A 269 12.99 16.70 2.76
N LYS A 270 12.28 15.57 2.76
CA LYS A 270 12.42 14.49 3.73
C LYS A 270 13.37 13.42 3.20
N ASP A 271 14.21 12.88 4.09
CA ASP A 271 15.07 11.74 3.77
C ASP A 271 14.22 10.47 3.67
N CYS A 272 14.19 9.87 2.48
CA CYS A 272 13.43 8.66 2.19
C CYS A 272 14.20 7.41 2.63
N VAL A 273 14.13 7.02 3.90
CA VAL A 273 14.61 5.67 4.31
C VAL A 273 13.57 4.62 3.95
N GLY A 274 12.29 4.91 4.15
CA GLY A 274 11.20 4.00 3.80
C GLY A 274 10.83 2.99 4.88
N LEU A 275 11.14 3.27 6.14
CA LEU A 275 10.66 2.45 7.27
C LEU A 275 9.14 2.61 7.48
N LYS A 276 8.59 3.75 7.05
CA LYS A 276 7.16 4.05 7.06
C LYS A 276 6.76 4.86 5.84
N GLY A 277 5.52 4.69 5.40
CA GLY A 277 4.95 5.38 4.25
C GLY A 277 3.53 4.94 4.00
N HIS A 278 2.94 5.41 2.90
CA HIS A 278 1.60 4.98 2.49
C HIS A 278 1.64 4.47 1.06
N ILE A 279 1.00 3.34 0.83
CA ILE A 279 0.71 2.81 -0.49
C ILE A 279 -0.71 3.20 -0.91
N ASN A 280 -0.87 3.59 -2.16
CA ASN A 280 -2.15 3.92 -2.78
C ASN A 280 -2.28 3.24 -4.14
N PHE A 281 -3.44 2.66 -4.41
CA PHE A 281 -3.83 2.12 -5.72
C PHE A 281 -4.79 3.10 -6.40
N TYR A 282 -4.27 4.31 -6.65
CA TYR A 282 -5.02 5.47 -7.14
C TYR A 282 -5.34 5.36 -8.64
N TYR A 283 -6.58 5.72 -8.98
CA TYR A 283 -7.04 5.92 -10.36
C TYR A 283 -8.17 6.98 -10.41
N GLU A 284 -7.93 8.26 -10.09
CA GLU A 284 -9.01 9.26 -10.20
C GLU A 284 -9.41 9.55 -11.64
N ALA A 285 -10.71 9.82 -11.81
CA ALA A 285 -11.38 10.23 -13.03
C ALA A 285 -11.73 11.74 -13.09
N ASN A 286 -11.29 12.58 -12.13
CA ASN A 286 -11.78 13.95 -11.97
C ASN A 286 -10.72 15.08 -12.12
N GLU A 287 -9.50 14.78 -12.54
CA GLU A 287 -8.55 15.79 -13.04
C GLU A 287 -8.55 15.73 -14.58
N PRO A 288 -8.51 16.85 -15.34
CA PRO A 288 -8.50 16.81 -16.82
C PRO A 288 -7.28 16.09 -17.43
N SER A 289 -6.25 15.82 -16.62
CA SER A 289 -5.10 14.95 -16.93
C SER A 289 -5.16 13.61 -16.16
N SER A 290 -6.36 13.15 -15.80
CA SER A 290 -6.63 12.01 -14.93
C SER A 290 -5.92 10.73 -15.36
N ASN A 291 -5.25 10.09 -14.41
CA ASN A 291 -4.68 8.73 -14.43
C ASN A 291 -5.76 7.63 -14.60
N PHE A 292 -6.79 7.84 -15.41
CA PHE A 292 -7.45 6.73 -16.07
C PHE A 292 -6.41 6.14 -17.01
N ARG A 293 -5.89 4.96 -16.66
CA ARG A 293 -4.93 4.22 -17.46
C ARG A 293 -5.67 3.09 -18.15
N PRO A 294 -6.44 3.38 -19.23
CA PRO A 294 -7.16 2.35 -19.99
C PRO A 294 -6.21 1.28 -20.51
N GLU A 295 -4.90 1.55 -20.60
CA GLU A 295 -3.91 0.54 -20.97
C GLU A 295 -3.80 -0.57 -19.91
N ILE A 296 -3.95 -0.23 -18.62
CA ILE A 296 -3.90 -1.20 -17.51
C ILE A 296 -5.22 -1.90 -17.33
N ASP A 297 -6.30 -1.12 -17.46
CA ASP A 297 -7.66 -1.62 -17.40
C ASP A 297 -8.35 -1.47 -18.76
N GLY A 298 -7.92 -2.31 -19.71
CA GLY A 298 -8.37 -2.32 -21.12
C GLY A 298 -9.86 -2.58 -21.34
N ARG A 299 -10.58 -2.83 -20.26
CA ARG A 299 -12.02 -3.12 -20.18
C ARG A 299 -12.91 -2.02 -20.78
N TYR A 300 -12.42 -0.78 -20.89
CA TYR A 300 -13.16 0.34 -21.51
C TYR A 300 -12.71 0.73 -22.93
N GLY A 301 -11.55 0.27 -23.42
CA GLY A 301 -10.84 0.92 -24.53
C GLY A 301 -10.77 0.18 -25.87
N SER A 302 -11.03 -1.13 -25.92
CA SER A 302 -10.72 -1.94 -27.11
C SER A 302 -11.82 -1.98 -28.18
N GLY A 303 -12.90 -1.18 -28.06
CA GLY A 303 -14.03 -1.20 -29.00
C GLY A 303 -14.88 -2.48 -28.96
N GLU A 304 -14.47 -3.48 -28.19
CA GLU A 304 -15.33 -4.60 -27.82
C GLU A 304 -16.23 -4.15 -26.68
N LYS A 305 -17.54 -3.99 -26.94
CA LYS A 305 -18.59 -3.78 -25.93
C LYS A 305 -18.78 -5.02 -25.03
N LYS A 306 -17.70 -5.50 -24.41
CA LYS A 306 -17.70 -6.72 -23.61
C LYS A 306 -17.71 -6.44 -22.13
N ASP A 307 -17.40 -5.23 -21.65
CA ASP A 307 -17.07 -4.99 -20.23
C ASP A 307 -18.03 -4.05 -19.48
N THR A 308 -19.31 -4.11 -19.79
CA THR A 308 -20.29 -3.60 -18.83
C THR A 308 -20.48 -4.69 -17.79
N TRP A 309 -20.08 -4.42 -16.54
CA TRP A 309 -20.53 -5.19 -15.37
C TRP A 309 -22.02 -5.47 -15.56
N PRO A 310 -22.42 -6.74 -15.79
CA PRO A 310 -23.65 -6.97 -16.53
C PRO A 310 -24.86 -6.62 -15.67
N PHE A 311 -24.72 -6.67 -14.34
CA PHE A 311 -25.82 -6.48 -13.41
C PHE A 311 -26.50 -5.14 -13.59
N MET A 312 -27.82 -5.22 -13.73
CA MET A 312 -28.68 -4.07 -13.60
C MET A 312 -28.61 -3.53 -12.16
N VAL A 313 -28.11 -2.31 -12.02
CA VAL A 313 -28.10 -1.55 -10.77
C VAL A 313 -29.27 -0.57 -10.75
N LYS A 314 -29.58 -0.02 -9.58
CA LYS A 314 -30.54 1.06 -9.50
C LYS A 314 -29.96 2.26 -10.26
N GLY A 315 -30.73 2.82 -11.19
CA GLY A 315 -30.40 4.06 -11.90
C GLY A 315 -30.95 5.28 -11.14
N PHE A 316 -30.41 6.47 -11.45
CA PHE A 316 -30.73 7.70 -10.71
C PHE A 316 -32.23 8.04 -10.72
N SER A 317 -32.93 7.69 -11.80
CA SER A 317 -34.40 7.83 -11.95
C SER A 317 -35.21 6.78 -11.18
N GLY A 318 -34.56 5.83 -10.50
CA GLY A 318 -35.18 4.66 -9.88
C GLY A 318 -35.36 3.47 -10.83
N GLU A 319 -35.19 3.66 -12.14
CA GLU A 319 -35.20 2.58 -13.13
C GLU A 319 -33.90 1.77 -13.05
N SER A 320 -33.98 0.46 -13.28
CA SER A 320 -32.78 -0.37 -13.37
C SER A 320 -31.97 -0.03 -14.63
N VAL A 321 -30.67 0.18 -14.48
CA VAL A 321 -29.73 0.48 -15.58
C VAL A 321 -28.52 -0.45 -15.53
N VAL A 322 -27.86 -0.67 -16.67
CA VAL A 322 -26.59 -1.41 -16.71
C VAL A 322 -25.53 -0.59 -15.99
N TYR A 323 -24.73 -1.24 -15.14
CA TYR A 323 -23.61 -0.57 -14.48
C TYR A 323 -22.58 -0.10 -15.51
N SER A 324 -22.29 1.20 -15.50
CA SER A 324 -21.53 1.88 -16.56
C SER A 324 -20.31 2.65 -16.06
N ARG A 325 -19.93 2.50 -14.78
CA ARG A 325 -18.74 3.15 -14.22
C ARG A 325 -17.51 2.28 -14.47
N PRO A 326 -16.31 2.87 -14.61
CA PRO A 326 -15.07 2.10 -14.68
C PRO A 326 -14.98 1.09 -13.56
N SER A 327 -14.85 -0.18 -13.92
CA SER A 327 -14.24 -1.17 -13.03
C SER A 327 -12.74 -0.94 -13.09
N TYR A 328 -12.03 -1.01 -11.97
CA TYR A 328 -10.57 -0.86 -11.89
C TYR A 328 -9.88 -2.22 -11.73
N ILE A 329 -8.64 -2.37 -12.18
CA ILE A 329 -7.90 -3.64 -12.05
C ILE A 329 -7.83 -4.00 -10.56
N LEU A 330 -8.17 -5.24 -10.24
CA LEU A 330 -8.14 -5.79 -8.89
C LEU A 330 -6.99 -6.83 -8.83
N PRO A 331 -5.73 -6.38 -8.81
CA PRO A 331 -4.59 -7.26 -9.00
C PRO A 331 -4.35 -8.16 -7.78
N TYR A 332 -3.99 -9.41 -8.04
CA TYR A 332 -3.16 -10.22 -7.14
C TYR A 332 -1.72 -10.17 -7.62
N PHE A 333 -0.82 -9.68 -6.77
CA PHE A 333 0.59 -9.53 -7.09
C PHE A 333 1.46 -9.64 -5.83
N TYR A 334 2.78 -9.66 -6.02
CA TYR A 334 3.72 -9.62 -4.92
C TYR A 334 4.44 -8.28 -4.87
N LEU A 335 4.32 -7.59 -3.73
CA LEU A 335 5.05 -6.37 -3.43
C LEU A 335 6.46 -6.73 -2.98
N SER A 336 7.45 -6.43 -3.81
CA SER A 336 8.85 -6.57 -3.48
C SER A 336 9.30 -5.38 -2.62
N VAL A 337 9.67 -5.66 -1.37
CA VAL A 337 10.30 -4.70 -0.46
C VAL A 337 11.81 -4.93 -0.51
N ARG A 338 12.57 -3.90 -0.90
CA ARG A 338 13.99 -4.00 -1.21
C ARG A 338 14.79 -3.03 -0.36
N VAL A 339 15.58 -3.56 0.56
CA VAL A 339 16.53 -2.76 1.34
C VAL A 339 17.80 -2.62 0.54
N MET A 340 18.10 -1.39 0.10
CA MET A 340 19.32 -1.08 -0.64
C MET A 340 20.26 -0.27 0.24
N LYS A 341 21.57 -0.53 0.10
CA LYS A 341 22.65 0.24 0.74
C LYS A 341 23.57 0.83 -0.32
N CYS A 342 24.05 2.04 -0.09
CA CYS A 342 25.11 2.68 -0.85
C CYS A 342 26.23 3.15 0.09
N GLN A 343 27.32 3.68 -0.47
CA GLN A 343 28.36 4.29 0.33
C GLN A 343 27.84 5.54 1.06
N LYS A 344 28.32 5.77 2.29
CA LYS A 344 27.97 6.96 3.08
C LYS A 344 28.13 8.26 2.30
N GLY A 345 27.09 9.10 2.34
CA GLY A 345 27.04 10.37 1.62
C GLY A 345 26.84 10.25 0.10
N LYS A 346 26.69 9.04 -0.44
CA LYS A 346 26.47 8.76 -1.87
C LYS A 346 25.03 8.39 -2.23
N LYS A 347 24.10 8.47 -1.28
CA LYS A 347 22.66 8.26 -1.56
C LYS A 347 22.17 9.16 -2.70
N ALA A 348 21.31 8.59 -3.56
CA ALA A 348 20.80 9.28 -4.75
C ALA A 348 20.00 10.49 -4.34
N TYR A 349 20.47 11.65 -4.77
CA TYR A 349 19.78 12.90 -4.57
C TYR A 349 19.60 13.61 -5.92
N ILE A 350 18.36 13.59 -6.42
CA ILE A 350 17.93 14.24 -7.64
C ILE A 350 17.86 15.74 -7.38
N THR A 351 18.60 16.54 -8.16
CA THR A 351 18.65 17.99 -7.93
C THR A 351 17.31 18.66 -8.22
N LYS A 352 16.99 19.73 -7.48
CA LYS A 352 15.78 20.54 -7.67
C LYS A 352 15.66 21.06 -9.11
N ALA A 353 16.78 21.41 -9.75
CA ALA A 353 16.81 21.81 -11.16
C ALA A 353 16.32 20.69 -12.09
N THR A 354 16.76 19.45 -11.86
CA THR A 354 16.29 18.29 -12.62
C THR A 354 14.81 17.99 -12.37
N ILE A 355 14.35 18.14 -11.13
CA ILE A 355 12.94 17.95 -10.75
C ILE A 355 12.05 18.99 -11.45
N ALA A 356 12.50 20.24 -11.52
CA ALA A 356 11.77 21.34 -12.18
C ALA A 356 11.49 21.10 -13.67
N ASN A 357 12.26 20.23 -14.34
CA ASN A 357 12.01 19.81 -15.72
C ASN A 357 10.80 18.87 -15.89
N LYS A 358 10.09 18.54 -14.80
CA LYS A 358 8.88 17.70 -14.79
C LYS A 358 9.08 16.28 -15.36
N GLU A 359 10.29 15.75 -15.22
CA GLU A 359 10.64 14.41 -15.72
C GLU A 359 10.24 13.27 -14.77
N LEU A 360 9.93 13.60 -13.52
CA LEU A 360 9.33 12.71 -12.55
C LEU A 360 7.82 12.95 -12.53
N ASP A 361 7.03 11.88 -12.47
CA ASP A 361 5.56 11.98 -12.39
C ASP A 361 5.08 12.65 -11.07
N TYR A 362 6.00 12.93 -10.13
CA TYR A 362 5.79 13.82 -8.98
C TYR A 362 5.52 15.29 -9.35
N ALA A 363 5.44 15.60 -10.65
CA ALA A 363 5.54 16.94 -11.21
C ALA A 363 4.33 17.85 -11.13
N GLY A 364 4.16 18.44 -9.94
CA GLY A 364 3.29 19.61 -9.77
C GLY A 364 3.52 20.44 -8.51
N PHE A 365 4.38 20.01 -7.57
CA PHE A 365 4.35 20.52 -6.18
C PHE A 365 5.72 20.96 -5.64
N TRP A 366 6.57 21.61 -6.45
CA TRP A 366 7.96 21.92 -6.08
C TRP A 366 8.23 23.35 -5.64
N ASP A 367 7.28 24.26 -5.87
CA ASP A 367 7.47 25.68 -5.57
C ASP A 367 7.73 25.94 -4.07
N GLY A 368 7.34 24.99 -3.20
CA GLY A 368 7.59 25.01 -1.76
C GLY A 368 8.83 24.23 -1.26
N MET A 369 9.59 23.58 -2.13
CA MET A 369 10.74 22.75 -1.73
C MET A 369 11.90 23.61 -1.21
N LYS A 370 12.36 23.33 0.01
CA LYS A 370 13.50 24.01 0.62
C LYS A 370 14.85 23.37 0.28
N SER A 371 14.88 22.04 0.18
CA SER A 371 16.06 21.28 -0.17
C SER A 371 16.45 21.54 -1.64
N GLU A 372 17.74 21.48 -1.92
CA GLU A 372 18.26 21.52 -3.29
C GLU A 372 18.17 20.16 -3.99
N LYS A 373 17.79 19.10 -3.27
CA LYS A 373 17.74 17.73 -3.80
C LYS A 373 16.62 16.90 -3.17
N ALA A 374 16.17 15.84 -3.85
CA ALA A 374 15.19 14.86 -3.35
C ALA A 374 15.71 13.42 -3.54
N CYS A 375 15.23 12.46 -2.75
CA CYS A 375 15.60 11.05 -2.93
C CYS A 375 15.08 10.45 -4.25
N ALA A 376 15.67 9.32 -4.65
CA ALA A 376 15.17 8.52 -5.76
C ALA A 376 13.71 8.05 -5.55
N PRO A 377 12.91 7.90 -6.62
CA PRO A 377 11.53 7.45 -6.53
C PRO A 377 11.44 6.02 -5.97
N PHE A 378 10.34 5.70 -5.28
CA PHE A 378 10.19 4.44 -4.54
C PHE A 378 10.37 3.17 -5.36
N TYR A 379 10.13 3.23 -6.66
CA TYR A 379 10.20 2.08 -7.54
C TYR A 379 11.54 1.98 -8.29
N ASN A 380 12.34 3.05 -8.38
CA ASN A 380 13.52 3.04 -9.26
C ASN A 380 14.77 3.61 -8.56
N PRO A 381 15.63 2.74 -7.99
CA PRO A 381 16.90 3.16 -7.37
C PRO A 381 17.89 3.77 -8.36
N PHE A 382 17.75 3.47 -9.66
CA PHE A 382 18.64 3.90 -10.74
C PHE A 382 17.98 4.93 -11.66
N TRP A 383 16.99 5.69 -11.16
CA TRP A 383 16.32 6.70 -11.96
C TRP A 383 17.33 7.69 -12.53
N GLN A 384 17.22 7.97 -13.83
CA GLN A 384 18.05 8.92 -14.55
C GLN A 384 17.17 9.94 -15.25
N SER A 385 17.64 11.19 -15.26
CA SER A 385 17.02 12.24 -16.05
C SER A 385 17.37 12.08 -17.52
N LYS A 386 16.43 12.47 -18.39
CA LYS A 386 16.62 12.55 -19.84
C LYS A 386 17.46 13.77 -20.24
N ASN A 387 17.48 14.82 -19.40
CA ASN A 387 18.14 16.09 -19.70
C ASN A 387 19.35 16.39 -18.82
N THR A 388 19.55 15.67 -17.71
CA THR A 388 20.65 15.90 -16.78
C THR A 388 21.32 14.59 -16.39
N THR A 389 22.63 14.49 -16.60
CA THR A 389 23.41 13.36 -16.07
C THR A 389 23.48 13.47 -14.56
N LEU A 390 22.99 12.45 -13.84
CA LEU A 390 23.04 12.39 -12.38
C LEU A 390 24.15 11.45 -11.93
N GLU A 391 24.74 11.74 -10.77
CA GLU A 391 25.54 10.74 -10.05
C GLU A 391 24.59 9.62 -9.62
N VAL A 392 24.84 8.41 -10.13
CA VAL A 392 24.05 7.23 -9.79
C VAL A 392 24.72 6.56 -8.59
N PRO A 393 24.01 6.34 -7.47
CA PRO A 393 24.59 5.59 -6.38
C PRO A 393 24.84 4.16 -6.80
N GLU A 394 25.95 3.61 -6.30
CA GLU A 394 26.25 2.19 -6.38
C GLU A 394 25.40 1.43 -5.36
N TRP A 395 24.11 1.33 -5.64
CA TRP A 395 23.17 0.60 -4.79
C TRP A 395 23.48 -0.90 -4.78
N LYS A 396 23.66 -1.45 -3.58
CA LYS A 396 23.70 -2.89 -3.30
C LYS A 396 22.40 -3.32 -2.63
N GLU A 397 21.71 -4.29 -3.23
CA GLU A 397 20.55 -4.93 -2.59
C GLU A 397 21.04 -5.83 -1.44
N LEU A 398 20.58 -5.53 -0.22
CA LEU A 398 20.91 -6.30 0.97
C LEU A 398 19.83 -7.33 1.29
N ILE A 399 18.58 -6.90 1.24
CA ILE A 399 17.42 -7.70 1.64
C ILE A 399 16.33 -7.48 0.59
N ARG A 400 15.72 -8.58 0.15
CA ARG A 400 14.50 -8.54 -0.67
C ARG A 400 13.53 -9.60 -0.19
N PHE A 401 12.29 -9.21 0.07
CA PHE A 401 11.18 -10.13 0.34
C PHE A 401 9.92 -9.65 -0.37
N ASN A 402 9.05 -10.60 -0.69
CA ASN A 402 7.90 -10.38 -1.57
C ASN A 402 6.61 -10.67 -0.81
N ILE A 403 5.81 -9.63 -0.55
CA ILE A 403 4.55 -9.75 0.20
C ILE A 403 3.40 -10.00 -0.79
N PRO A 404 2.63 -11.09 -0.67
CA PRO A 404 1.45 -11.29 -1.49
C PRO A 404 0.38 -10.25 -1.13
N ILE A 405 -0.09 -9.49 -2.13
CA ILE A 405 -1.13 -8.47 -2.01
C ILE A 405 -2.23 -8.77 -3.01
N LYS A 406 -3.48 -8.77 -2.52
CA LYS A 406 -4.67 -8.77 -3.36
C LYS A 406 -5.47 -7.49 -3.12
N VAL A 407 -5.75 -6.77 -4.20
CA VAL A 407 -6.60 -5.57 -4.18
C VAL A 407 -8.01 -5.98 -4.58
N TYR A 408 -9.00 -5.66 -3.75
CA TYR A 408 -10.32 -6.30 -3.82
C TYR A 408 -11.43 -5.53 -4.48
N CYS A 409 -11.40 -4.22 -4.33
CA CYS A 409 -12.32 -3.30 -4.96
C CYS A 409 -11.70 -1.91 -4.95
N ASN A 410 -12.26 -1.03 -5.75
CA ASN A 410 -12.02 0.39 -5.74
C ASN A 410 -13.30 1.09 -5.26
N ARG A 411 -13.21 2.22 -4.57
CA ARG A 411 -14.39 3.00 -4.17
C ARG A 411 -15.32 3.35 -5.34
N PHE A 412 -14.75 3.53 -6.53
CA PHE A 412 -15.52 3.88 -7.74
C PHE A 412 -16.28 2.68 -8.32
N ASP A 413 -16.04 1.46 -7.81
CA ASP A 413 -16.84 0.26 -8.06
C ASP A 413 -18.23 0.29 -7.37
N SER A 414 -18.55 1.38 -6.65
CA SER A 414 -19.87 1.70 -6.12
C SER A 414 -20.29 3.11 -6.54
N ASP A 415 -21.59 3.31 -6.78
CA ASP A 415 -22.15 4.64 -6.95
C ASP A 415 -22.61 5.22 -5.60
N PRO A 416 -21.91 6.22 -5.05
CA PRO A 416 -22.28 6.78 -3.75
C PRO A 416 -23.63 7.48 -3.75
N THR A 417 -24.14 7.91 -4.90
CA THR A 417 -25.42 8.62 -5.02
C THR A 417 -26.61 7.67 -5.18
N ASN A 418 -26.35 6.41 -5.53
CA ASN A 418 -27.39 5.44 -5.79
C ASN A 418 -26.94 4.00 -5.58
N VAL A 419 -26.47 3.75 -4.36
CA VAL A 419 -25.86 2.50 -3.94
C VAL A 419 -26.78 1.29 -4.20
N SER A 420 -26.22 0.24 -4.79
CA SER A 420 -26.93 -1.02 -5.06
C SER A 420 -26.12 -2.23 -4.58
N PRO A 421 -26.73 -3.22 -3.91
CA PRO A 421 -26.03 -4.44 -3.51
C PRO A 421 -25.49 -5.30 -4.66
N ALA A 422 -25.88 -5.01 -5.91
CA ALA A 422 -25.41 -5.67 -7.12
C ALA A 422 -24.18 -4.99 -7.76
N GLU A 423 -23.71 -3.87 -7.19
CA GLU A 423 -22.50 -3.18 -7.65
C GLU A 423 -21.24 -4.04 -7.44
N PRO A 424 -20.22 -3.89 -8.29
CA PRO A 424 -18.99 -4.67 -8.18
C PRO A 424 -18.33 -4.52 -6.80
N TYR A 425 -18.42 -3.35 -6.17
CA TYR A 425 -17.90 -3.13 -4.81
C TYR A 425 -18.44 -4.14 -3.81
N TYR A 426 -19.77 -4.25 -3.65
CA TYR A 426 -20.38 -5.17 -2.69
C TYR A 426 -20.29 -6.62 -3.13
N PHE A 427 -20.33 -6.86 -4.43
CA PHE A 427 -20.20 -8.21 -4.97
C PHE A 427 -18.83 -8.80 -4.63
N TYR A 428 -17.73 -8.14 -5.02
CA TYR A 428 -16.39 -8.66 -4.79
C TYR A 428 -16.00 -8.65 -3.32
N LEU A 429 -16.29 -7.54 -2.62
CA LEU A 429 -15.99 -7.43 -1.19
C LEU A 429 -16.75 -8.48 -0.37
N GLY A 430 -18.04 -8.66 -0.66
CA GLY A 430 -18.87 -9.64 0.03
C GLY A 430 -18.39 -11.05 -0.21
N ARG A 431 -18.18 -11.44 -1.48
CA ARG A 431 -17.75 -12.79 -1.85
C ARG A 431 -16.43 -13.17 -1.22
N GLU A 432 -15.50 -12.23 -1.15
CA GLU A 432 -14.19 -12.42 -0.56
C GLU A 432 -14.23 -12.92 0.90
N ILE A 433 -15.26 -12.55 1.65
CA ILE A 433 -15.42 -12.90 3.07
C ILE A 433 -16.59 -13.86 3.31
N GLY A 434 -17.09 -14.51 2.25
CA GLY A 434 -18.17 -15.49 2.34
C GLY A 434 -19.58 -14.89 2.47
N LEU A 435 -19.77 -13.61 2.13
CA LEU A 435 -21.07 -12.96 2.08
C LEU A 435 -21.61 -12.85 0.65
N THR A 436 -22.93 -12.78 0.51
CA THR A 436 -23.56 -12.28 -0.72
C THR A 436 -23.42 -10.76 -0.82
N GLY A 437 -23.53 -10.19 -2.02
CA GLY A 437 -23.52 -8.73 -2.21
C GLY A 437 -24.57 -8.00 -1.36
N LYS A 438 -25.76 -8.61 -1.15
CA LYS A 438 -26.78 -8.07 -0.25
C LYS A 438 -26.36 -8.08 1.21
N GLN A 439 -25.82 -9.19 1.71
CA GLN A 439 -25.31 -9.25 3.08
C GLN A 439 -24.14 -8.28 3.28
N ALA A 440 -23.29 -8.11 2.28
CA ALA A 440 -22.17 -7.17 2.34
C ALA A 440 -22.64 -5.71 2.38
N TYR A 441 -23.65 -5.37 1.57
CA TYR A 441 -24.32 -4.08 1.63
C TYR A 441 -24.95 -3.85 3.01
N ASP A 442 -25.76 -4.79 3.51
CA ASP A 442 -26.43 -4.64 4.81
C ASP A 442 -25.44 -4.52 5.98
N ALA A 443 -24.30 -5.21 5.91
CA ALA A 443 -23.22 -5.09 6.89
C ALA A 443 -22.51 -3.73 6.83
N SER A 444 -22.44 -3.07 5.66
CA SER A 444 -21.87 -1.71 5.53
C SER A 444 -22.75 -0.64 6.15
N GLN A 445 -24.08 -0.81 6.09
CA GLN A 445 -25.03 0.21 6.57
C GLN A 445 -25.03 0.39 8.09
N ASN A 446 -24.51 -0.59 8.84
CA ASN A 446 -24.54 -0.58 10.31
C ASN A 446 -23.26 0.00 10.95
N VAL A 447 -22.46 0.72 10.18
CA VAL A 447 -21.18 1.31 10.61
C VAL A 447 -21.32 2.85 10.67
N LYS A 448 -20.88 3.48 11.77
CA LYS A 448 -20.86 4.96 11.90
C LYS A 448 -19.62 5.52 11.22
N THR A 449 -19.71 6.15 10.05
CA THR A 449 -18.55 6.71 9.34
C THR A 449 -18.02 8.02 9.97
N HIS A 450 -16.70 8.20 10.07
CA HIS A 450 -16.05 9.42 10.56
C HIS A 450 -15.20 10.09 9.45
N GLY A 451 -15.83 10.77 8.48
CA GLY A 451 -15.07 11.56 7.50
C GLY A 451 -15.67 11.60 6.09
N PHE A 452 -15.17 12.50 5.25
CA PHE A 452 -15.78 12.99 4.01
C PHE A 452 -16.22 11.90 3.00
N GLY A 453 -17.54 11.70 2.88
CA GLY A 453 -18.25 11.60 1.60
C GLY A 453 -18.06 10.38 0.70
N ALA A 454 -17.33 9.34 1.11
CA ALA A 454 -17.34 8.07 0.39
C ALA A 454 -18.42 7.15 1.01
N PHE A 455 -19.53 7.02 0.29
CA PHE A 455 -20.65 6.18 0.69
C PHE A 455 -20.33 4.73 0.37
N GLY A 456 -20.68 3.81 1.28
CA GLY A 456 -20.35 2.39 1.17
C GLY A 456 -19.14 1.94 1.98
N ASN A 457 -18.53 2.83 2.77
CA ASN A 457 -17.32 2.49 3.49
C ASN A 457 -17.60 1.47 4.60
N TRP A 458 -17.11 0.25 4.38
CA TRP A 458 -16.78 -0.74 5.42
C TRP A 458 -15.66 -0.27 6.37
N PHE A 459 -15.17 0.96 6.14
CA PHE A 459 -13.95 1.57 6.65
C PHE A 459 -14.32 2.89 7.31
N LEU A 460 -13.73 3.14 8.47
CA LEU A 460 -14.26 4.06 9.46
C LEU A 460 -13.63 5.44 9.36
#